data_AF-A0A0F5L968-F1
#
_entry.id   AF-A0A0F5L968-F1
#
_cell.length_a   1.000
_cell.length_b   1.000
_cell.length_c   1.000
_cell.angle_alpha   90.00
_cell.angle_beta   90.00
_cell.angle_gamma   90.00
#
_symmetry.space_group_name_H-M   'P 1'
#
loop_
_entity.id
_entity.type
_entity.pdbx_description
1 polymer ?
#
loop_
_entity_poly.entity_id
_entity_poly.type
_entity_poly.pdbx_seq_one_letter_code
_entity_poly.pdbx_strand_id
1 'polypeptide(L)' 'MTSKLIIAHLSHDLQQKKSFVTFLWSDDMTKRLGLEVPYGTSIEDIEAEARRAIAVFTDELNASELLPLA' A
#
# COMPACT_ATOMS: atom_id res chain seq x y z
N MET A 1 -19.90 1.36 -6.70
CA MET A 1 -19.04 2.11 -7.65
C MET A 1 -17.62 1.61 -7.44
N THR A 2 -16.88 1.31 -8.51
CA THR A 2 -15.49 0.86 -8.40
C THR A 2 -14.60 2.09 -8.16
N SER A 3 -14.14 2.29 -6.94
CA SER A 3 -13.12 3.33 -6.65
C SER A 3 -11.79 2.90 -7.27
N LYS A 4 -11.03 3.87 -7.81
CA LYS A 4 -9.71 3.63 -8.40
C LYS A 4 -8.63 4.09 -7.42
N LEU A 5 -7.58 3.29 -7.29
CA LEU A 5 -6.38 3.65 -6.55
C LEU A 5 -5.31 4.13 -7.53
N ILE A 6 -4.73 5.29 -7.25
CA ILE A 6 -3.59 5.85 -7.98
C ILE A 6 -2.33 5.48 -7.21
N ILE A 7 -1.38 4.83 -7.88
CA ILE A 7 -0.02 4.66 -7.36
C ILE A 7 0.68 6.00 -7.50
N ALA A 8 0.77 6.75 -6.40
CA ALA A 8 1.23 8.13 -6.41
C ALA A 8 2.75 8.25 -6.29
N HIS A 9 3.37 7.43 -5.45
CA HIS A 9 4.81 7.43 -5.29
C HIS A 9 5.34 6.08 -4.80
N LEU A 10 6.62 5.83 -5.09
CA LEU A 10 7.43 4.78 -4.49
C LEU A 10 8.53 5.46 -3.68
N SER A 11 8.57 5.18 -2.38
CA SER A 11 9.62 5.66 -1.48
C SER A 11 10.53 4.50 -1.12
N HIS A 12 11.83 4.74 -1.06
CA HIS A 12 12.80 3.75 -0.61
C HIS A 12 13.46 4.25 0.67
N ASP A 13 13.20 3.54 1.77
CA ASP A 13 13.97 3.71 3.00
C ASP A 13 15.26 2.89 2.88
N LEU A 14 16.36 3.59 2.59
CA LEU A 14 17.69 3.00 2.44
C LEU A 14 18.28 2.53 3.78
N GLN A 15 17.85 3.10 4.91
CA GLN A 15 18.35 2.73 6.23
C GLN A 15 17.73 1.41 6.68
N GLN A 16 16.42 1.26 6.48
CA GLN A 16 15.69 0.06 6.84
C GLN A 16 15.66 -0.99 5.73
N LYS A 17 16.15 -0.63 4.53
CA LYS A 17 16.05 -1.46 3.31
C LYS A 17 14.61 -1.89 3.07
N LYS A 18 13.70 -0.92 3.08
CA LYS A 18 12.26 -1.12 2.82
C LYS A 18 11.80 -0.19 1.72
N SER A 19 10.89 -0.64 0.88
CA SER A 19 10.20 0.23 -0.06
C SER A 19 8.77 0.41 0.39
N PHE A 20 8.21 1.58 0.15
CA PHE A 20 6.81 1.88 0.44
C PHE A 20 6.15 2.45 -0.80
N VAL A 21 5.06 1.82 -1.22
CA VAL A 21 4.19 2.34 -2.26
C VAL A 21 3.04 3.08 -1.61
N THR A 22 2.76 4.29 -2.11
CA THR A 22 1.62 5.08 -1.63
C THR A 22 0.51 5.09 -2.67
N PHE A 23 -0.68 4.77 -2.19
CA PHE A 23 -1.93 4.84 -2.94
C PHE A 23 -2.72 6.08 -2.54
N LEU A 24 -3.32 6.72 -3.53
CA LEU A 24 -4.33 7.75 -3.35
C LEU A 24 -5.66 7.28 -3.95
N TRP A 25 -6.76 7.57 -3.27
CA TRP A 25 -8.09 7.30 -3.81
C TRP A 25 -8.42 8.33 -4.88
N SER A 26 -8.83 7.88 -6.07
CA SER A 26 -9.14 8.79 -7.19
C SER A 26 -10.26 9.77 -6.88
N ASP A 27 -11.15 9.37 -5.98
CA ASP A 27 -12.31 10.11 -5.50
C ASP A 27 -12.00 11.00 -4.29
N ASP A 28 -10.92 10.73 -3.56
CA ASP A 28 -10.49 11.52 -2.41
C ASP A 28 -8.96 11.46 -2.25
N MET A 29 -8.28 12.51 -2.72
CA MET A 29 -6.82 12.65 -2.63
C MET A 29 -6.30 12.87 -1.21
N THR A 30 -7.17 13.16 -0.24
CA THR A 30 -6.78 13.26 1.17
C THR A 30 -6.62 11.89 1.82
N LYS A 31 -7.29 10.87 1.25
CA LYS A 31 -7.18 9.48 1.67
C LYS A 31 -5.95 8.84 1.02
N ARG A 32 -5.03 8.40 1.86
CA ARG A 32 -3.74 7.82 1.47
C ARG A 32 -3.48 6.54 2.24
N LEU A 33 -2.91 5.57 1.55
CA LEU A 33 -2.49 4.29 2.12
C LEU A 33 -1.05 4.03 1.67
N GLY A 34 -0.13 3.94 2.62
CA GLY A 34 1.23 3.49 2.35
C GLY A 34 1.35 2.02 2.72
N LEU A 35 1.76 1.17 1.78
CA LEU A 35 2.05 -0.24 2.04
C LEU A 35 3.51 -0.54 1.78
N GLU A 36 4.06 -1.45 2.57
CA GLU A 36 5.41 -1.95 2.36
C GLU A 36 5.44 -2.87 1.14
N VAL A 37 6.44 -2.69 0.28
CA VAL A 37 6.76 -3.55 -0.86
C VAL A 37 8.23 -3.95 -0.79
N PRO A 38 8.63 -5.04 -1.48
CA PRO A 38 10.01 -5.47 -1.49
C PRO A 38 11.02 -4.35 -1.79
N TYR A 39 12.16 -4.39 -1.12
CA TYR A 39 13.19 -3.41 -1.37
C TYR A 39 13.75 -3.54 -2.78
N GLY A 40 13.87 -2.42 -3.49
CA GLY A 40 14.34 -2.40 -4.87
C GLY A 40 13.30 -2.77 -5.93
N THR A 41 12.00 -2.82 -5.59
CA THR A 41 10.92 -2.88 -6.60
C THR A 41 11.13 -1.78 -7.64
N SER A 42 11.16 -2.17 -8.91
CA SER A 42 11.28 -1.22 -10.02
C SER A 42 9.92 -0.61 -10.38
N ILE A 43 9.92 0.43 -11.21
CA ILE A 43 8.67 1.07 -11.62
C ILE A 43 7.84 0.19 -12.55
N GLU A 44 8.47 -0.74 -13.27
CA GLU A 44 7.80 -1.70 -14.14
C GLU A 44 7.03 -2.76 -13.34
N ASP A 45 7.58 -3.17 -12.19
CA ASP A 45 6.99 -4.20 -11.32
C ASP A 45 6.05 -3.60 -10.24
N ILE A 46 6.00 -2.27 -10.13
CA ILE A 46 5.29 -1.58 -9.05
C ILE A 46 3.82 -1.94 -8.99
N GLU A 47 3.16 -2.14 -10.13
CA GLU A 47 1.73 -2.47 -10.16
C GLU A 47 1.46 -3.87 -9.61
N ALA A 48 2.29 -4.85 -9.99
CA ALA A 48 2.17 -6.22 -9.52
C ALA A 48 2.44 -6.33 -8.01
N GLU A 49 3.51 -5.69 -7.54
CA GLU A 49 3.88 -5.70 -6.11
C GLU A 49 2.93 -4.87 -5.26
N ALA A 50 2.44 -3.73 -5.77
CA ALA A 50 1.35 -2.97 -5.15
C ALA A 50 0.10 -3.83 -4.93
N ARG A 51 -0.29 -4.61 -5.96
CA ARG A 51 -1.47 -5.48 -5.88
C ARG A 51 -1.27 -6.60 -4.88
N ARG A 52 -0.06 -7.18 -4.80
CA ARG A 52 0.29 -8.17 -3.77
C ARG A 52 0.23 -7.58 -2.37
N ALA A 53 0.81 -6.39 -2.17
CA ALA A 53 0.78 -5.71 -0.89
C ALA A 53 -0.67 -5.42 -0.43
N ILE A 54 -1.53 -4.97 -1.34
CA ILE A 54 -2.97 -4.79 -1.04
C ILE A 54 -3.63 -6.10 -0.64
N ALA A 55 -3.35 -7.20 -1.35
CA ALA A 55 -3.93 -8.51 -1.03
C ALA A 55 -3.51 -8.97 0.37
N VAL A 56 -2.21 -8.94 0.66
CA VAL A 56 -1.67 -9.31 1.99
C VAL A 56 -2.28 -8.45 3.10
N PHE A 57 -2.32 -7.13 2.89
CA PHE A 57 -2.93 -6.19 3.86
C PHE A 57 -4.42 -6.48 4.08
N THR A 58 -5.16 -6.79 3.01
CA THR A 58 -6.59 -7.13 3.11
C THR A 58 -6.80 -8.42 3.88
N ASP A 59 -5.98 -9.45 3.63
CA ASP A 59 -6.03 -10.71 4.35
C ASP A 59 -5.72 -10.52 5.84
N GLU A 60 -4.70 -9.73 6.17
CA GLU A 60 -4.35 -9.39 7.56
C GLU A 60 -5.48 -8.64 8.27
N LEU A 61 -6.08 -7.64 7.61
CA LEU A 61 -7.22 -6.91 8.16
C LEU A 61 -8.42 -7.81 8.40
N ASN A 62 -8.72 -8.71 7.47
CA ASN A 62 -9.84 -9.65 7.58
C ASN A 62 -9.61 -10.69 8.69
N ALA A 63 -8.35 -11.04 8.98
CA ALA A 63 -7.98 -11.94 10.06
C ALA A 63 -7.89 -11.27 11.44
N SER A 64 -7.90 -9.93 11.48
CA SER A 64 -7.72 -9.15 12.71
C SER A 64 -9.03 -8.93 13.47
N GLU A 65 -8.97 -8.99 14.79
CA GLU A 65 -10.08 -8.57 15.66
C GLU A 65 -10.02 -7.05 15.89
N LEU A 66 -11.14 -6.35 15.69
CA LEU A 66 -11.23 -4.91 15.94
C LEU A 66 -11.60 -4.65 17.39
N LEU A 67 -10.65 -4.11 18.15
CA LEU A 67 -10.85 -3.73 19.55
C LEU A 67 -10.89 -2.20 19.69
N PRO A 68 -11.91 -1.61 20.34
CA PRO A 68 -11.89 -0.19 20.65
C PRO A 68 -10.80 0.10 21.68
N LEU A 69 -10.03 1.16 21.45
CA LEU A 69 -9.09 1.65 22.46
C LEU A 69 -9.90 2.23 23.63
N ALA A 70 -9.73 1.65 24.81
CA ALA A 70 -10.39 2.07 26.06
C ALA A 70 -9.77 3.32 26.67
#